data_AF-A0A5C9AM60-F1
#
_entry.id   AF-A0A5C9AM60-F1
#
_cell.length_a   1.000
_cell.length_b   1.000
_cell.length_c   1.000
_cell.angle_alpha   90.00
_cell.angle_beta   90.00
_cell.angle_gamma   90.00
#
_symmetry.space_group_name_H-M   'P 1'
#
loop_
_entity.id
_entity.type
_entity.pdbx_description
1 polymer ?
#
loop_
_entity_poly.entity_id
_entity_poly.type
_entity_poly.pdbx_seq_one_letter_code
_entity_poly.pdbx_strand_id
1 'polypeptide(L)' 'MRNPTLLQCFHWYYPEGGKLWPELAERADGFNDIGINMVWLPPAYKGAS' A
#
# COMPACT_ATOMS: atom_id res chain seq x y z
N MET A 1 20.74 -11.54 -6.85
CA MET A 1 20.33 -10.82 -5.63
C MET A 1 19.03 -10.09 -5.93
N ARG A 2 18.08 -10.04 -4.99
CA ARG A 2 16.83 -9.27 -5.15
C ARG A 2 17.00 -7.95 -4.40
N ASN A 3 17.00 -6.83 -5.13
CA ASN A 3 17.15 -5.51 -4.52
C ASN A 3 15.89 -5.15 -3.72
N PRO A 4 16.02 -4.48 -2.56
CA PRO A 4 14.87 -3.89 -1.87
C PRO A 4 14.26 -2.77 -2.71
N THR A 5 12.93 -2.80 -2.86
CA THR A 5 12.15 -1.80 -3.61
C THR A 5 10.89 -1.46 -2.82
N LEU A 6 10.80 -0.20 -2.39
CA LEU A 6 9.69 0.34 -1.60
C LEU A 6 8.67 1.05 -2.50
N LEU A 7 7.37 0.80 -2.27
CA LEU A 7 6.26 1.53 -2.86
C LEU A 7 5.44 2.27 -1.80
N GLN A 8 5.18 3.56 -2.01
CA GLN A 8 4.16 4.29 -1.25
C GLN A 8 2.76 3.92 -1.78
N CYS A 9 1.96 3.22 -0.98
CA CYS A 9 0.68 2.67 -1.43
C CYS A 9 -0.52 3.57 -1.12
N PHE A 10 -0.31 4.87 -0.94
CA PHE A 10 -1.37 5.82 -0.67
C PHE A 10 -1.06 7.16 -1.34
N HIS A 11 -2.11 7.93 -1.61
CA HIS A 11 -2.00 9.31 -2.08
C HIS A 11 -3.09 10.16 -1.44
N TRP A 12 -2.95 11.47 -1.55
CA TRP A 12 -3.81 12.42 -0.84
C TRP A 12 -5.30 12.29 -1.22
N TYR A 13 -5.59 12.15 -2.51
CA TYR A 13 -6.96 12.06 -3.04
C TYR A 13 -7.49 10.62 -3.14
N TYR A 14 -7.05 9.72 -2.26
CA TYR A 14 -7.50 8.32 -2.30
C TYR A 14 -9.02 8.26 -2.02
N PRO A 15 -9.78 7.43 -2.74
CA PRO A 15 -11.22 7.37 -2.59
C PRO A 15 -11.65 7.12 -1.14
N GLU A 16 -12.71 7.79 -0.72
CA GLU A 16 -13.35 7.51 0.56
C GLU A 16 -13.92 6.08 0.61
N GLY A 17 -14.19 5.58 1.82
CA GLY A 17 -14.82 4.27 2.03
C GLY A 17 -13.86 3.12 2.36
N GLY A 18 -12.62 3.42 2.75
CA GLY A 18 -11.72 2.41 3.37
C GLY A 18 -11.25 1.29 2.44
N LYS A 19 -11.23 1.53 1.12
CA LYS A 19 -10.89 0.52 0.10
C LYS A 19 -9.41 0.13 0.04
N LEU A 20 -8.53 0.92 0.65
CA LEU A 20 -7.09 0.73 0.56
C LEU A 20 -6.65 -0.66 1.04
N TRP A 21 -7.11 -1.08 2.21
CA TRP A 21 -6.67 -2.32 2.83
C TRP A 21 -7.02 -3.59 2.02
N PRO A 22 -8.27 -3.79 1.57
CA PRO A 22 -8.60 -4.92 0.71
C PRO A 22 -7.89 -4.87 -0.65
N GLU A 23 -7.81 -3.69 -1.30
CA GLU A 23 -7.08 -3.54 -2.57
C GLU A 23 -5.60 -3.91 -2.43
N LEU A 24 -4.97 -3.55 -1.31
CA LEU A 24 -3.57 -3.87 -1.06
C LEU A 24 -3.36 -5.38 -0.86
N ALA A 25 -4.28 -6.04 -0.15
CA ALA A 25 -4.24 -7.48 0.05
C ALA A 25 -4.36 -8.23 -1.29
N GLU A 26 -5.25 -7.78 -2.17
CA GLU A 26 -5.43 -8.36 -3.51
C GLU A 26 -4.21 -8.15 -4.43
N ARG A 27 -3.47 -7.04 -4.27
CA ARG A 27 -2.35 -6.67 -5.14
C ARG A 27 -0.98 -7.15 -4.63
N ALA A 28 -0.88 -7.66 -3.42
CA ALA A 28 0.38 -7.97 -2.75
C ALA A 28 1.27 -8.93 -3.57
N ASP A 29 0.69 -10.00 -4.12
CA ASP A 29 1.42 -10.97 -4.94
C ASP A 29 1.92 -10.33 -6.24
N GLY A 30 1.06 -9.56 -6.92
CA GLY A 30 1.43 -8.85 -8.13
C GLY A 30 2.55 -7.83 -7.93
N PHE A 31 2.61 -7.16 -6.76
CA PHE A 31 3.74 -6.30 -6.40
C PHE A 31 5.04 -7.08 -6.28
N ASN A 32 4.99 -8.25 -5.64
CA ASN A 32 6.13 -9.13 -5.52
C ASN A 32 6.62 -9.54 -6.92
N ASP A 33 5.73 -9.98 -7.80
CA ASP A 33 6.04 -10.44 -9.15
C ASP A 33 6.78 -9.37 -9.99
N ILE A 34 6.43 -8.09 -9.82
CA ILE A 34 7.11 -6.98 -10.51
C ILE A 34 8.33 -6.43 -9.79
N GLY A 35 8.74 -7.02 -8.66
CA GLY A 35 9.96 -6.68 -7.93
C GLY A 35 9.80 -5.64 -6.81
N ILE A 36 8.57 -5.27 -6.46
CA ILE A 36 8.26 -4.48 -5.27
C ILE A 36 8.14 -5.42 -4.08
N ASN A 37 8.96 -5.23 -3.04
CA ASN A 37 9.04 -6.15 -1.90
C ASN A 37 8.93 -5.45 -0.54
N MET A 38 8.67 -4.14 -0.54
CA MET A 38 8.34 -3.36 0.65
C MET A 38 7.21 -2.39 0.31
N VAL A 39 6.30 -2.17 1.26
CA VAL A 39 5.19 -1.21 1.12
C VAL A 39 5.18 -0.21 2.27
N TRP A 40 5.01 1.07 1.95
CA TRP A 40 4.75 2.13 2.92
C TRP A 40 3.25 2.41 2.97
N LEU A 41 2.67 2.14 4.14
CA LEU A 41 1.26 2.32 4.44
C LEU A 41 1.00 3.72 5.02
N PRO A 42 -0.22 4.28 4.84
CA PRO A 42 -0.60 5.49 5.55
C PRO A 42 -0.76 5.21 7.05
N PRO A 43 -0.88 6.25 7.89
CA PRO A 43 -1.25 6.11 9.29
C PRO A 43 -2.50 5.23 9.49
N ALA A 44 -2.35 4.12 10.23
CA ALA A 44 -3.39 3.12 10.43
C ALA A 44 -4.24 3.35 11.70
N TYR A 45 -4.34 4.59 12.17
CA TYR A 45 -5.05 4.97 13.40
C TYR A 45 -6.11 6.04 13.12
N LYS A 46 -7.08 6.17 14.04
CA LYS A 46 -8.15 7.18 13.93
C LYS A 46 -7.54 8.59 13.93
N GLY A 47 -7.88 9.40 12.93
CA GLY A 47 -7.50 10.80 12.85
C GLY A 47 -8.23 11.69 13.85
N ALA A 48 -7.80 12.96 13.94
CA ALA A 48 -8.47 13.99 14.72
C ALA A 48 -9.89 14.28 14.18
N SER A 49 -10.74 14.88 15.03
CA SER A 49 -12.11 15.31 14.72
C SER A 49 -12.25 16.80 14.99
#